data_AF-A0A9W8H4Z2-F1
#
_entry.id   AF-A0A9W8H4Z2-F1
#
_cell.length_a   1.000
_cell.length_b   1.000
_cell.length_c   1.000
_cell.angle_alpha   90.00
_cell.angle_beta   90.00
_cell.angle_gamma   90.00
#
_symmetry.space_group_name_H-M   'P 1'
#
loop_
_entity.id
_entity.type
_entity.pdbx_description
1 polymer ?
#
loop_
_entity_poly.entity_id
_entity_poly.type
_entity_poly.pdbx_seq_one_letter_code
_entity_poly.pdbx_strand_id
1 'polypeptide(L)'
;MALPRLVDYSSSDDSSSESERGKDGRNNSRSSNNRSSNSSSGQDYCSDSSSKGAEDAGHVRGGWSGHVYLRIRSSTQLHRLALACMDAICPRLDDNIRGNAKSADILDLEKVRTIEEPHISLTRPFYLPEHQIAGFVRELESCLNGLGPLAVGFGRISTYVNERQDRGFVAADVDYGEESVRRVLDHVNRLMEKFGQRKFFRDPRFHVSLLSVDLTPGSNKMSKVGATLGAAMGEEIAHLVAMQIDEVECIFGNKKFSFGLDAK
;
A
#
# COMPACT_ATOMS: atom_id res chain seq x y z
N MET A 1 31.48 10.91 -6.96
CA MET A 1 30.21 10.30 -7.39
C MET A 1 29.15 10.65 -6.37
N ALA A 2 28.10 11.35 -6.79
CA ALA A 2 27.05 11.85 -5.88
C ALA A 2 26.12 10.71 -5.44
N LEU A 3 25.85 10.63 -4.14
CA LEU A 3 24.92 9.67 -3.54
C LEU A 3 23.47 9.99 -3.96
N PRO A 4 22.61 8.98 -4.18
CA PRO A 4 21.18 9.23 -4.38
C PRO A 4 20.57 9.81 -3.10
N ARG A 5 19.86 10.94 -3.25
CA ARG A 5 19.20 11.65 -2.14
C ARG A 5 18.06 10.83 -1.55
N LEU A 6 17.99 10.79 -0.22
CA LEU A 6 16.79 10.47 0.56
C LEU A 6 15.69 11.45 0.13
N VAL A 7 14.59 10.96 -0.45
CA VAL A 7 13.53 11.82 -0.99
C VAL A 7 12.38 11.89 0.00
N ASP A 8 12.21 13.08 0.57
CA ASP A 8 10.98 13.47 1.26
C ASP A 8 9.88 13.71 0.22
N TYR A 9 8.72 13.08 0.40
CA TYR A 9 7.52 13.37 -0.36
C TYR A 9 6.95 14.72 0.11
N SER A 10 7.56 15.84 -0.31
CA SER A 10 6.99 17.17 -0.09
C SER A 10 5.79 17.38 -1.02
N SER A 11 4.60 17.39 -0.43
CA SER A 11 3.35 17.79 -1.06
C SER A 11 3.44 19.23 -1.58
N SER A 12 3.64 19.39 -2.88
CA SER A 12 3.40 20.66 -3.57
C SER A 12 2.11 20.51 -4.34
N ASP A 13 0.99 20.91 -3.72
CA ASP A 13 -0.27 21.10 -4.44
C ASP A 13 -0.56 22.61 -4.52
N ASP A 14 -0.76 23.00 -5.77
CA ASP A 14 -0.93 24.33 -6.33
C ASP A 14 -2.26 24.96 -5.86
N SER A 15 -2.21 26.22 -5.41
CA SER A 15 -3.40 26.97 -5.06
C SER A 15 -3.94 27.66 -6.31
N SER A 16 -5.14 27.28 -6.74
CA SER A 16 -5.95 28.10 -7.62
C SER A 16 -7.34 28.27 -7.02
N SER A 17 -7.59 29.52 -6.65
CA SER A 17 -8.85 30.08 -6.18
C SER A 17 -9.92 30.06 -7.27
N GLU A 18 -11.16 29.75 -6.89
CA GLU A 18 -12.32 30.49 -7.40
C GLU A 18 -13.50 30.40 -6.42
N SER A 19 -14.14 31.54 -6.23
CA SER A 19 -15.16 31.83 -5.23
C SER A 19 -16.50 32.15 -5.89
N GLU A 20 -17.56 31.97 -5.09
CA GLU A 20 -18.89 32.64 -5.14
C GLU A 20 -20.11 31.84 -5.65
N ARG A 21 -20.83 31.29 -4.66
CA ARG A 21 -22.22 31.62 -4.24
C ARG A 21 -23.34 31.73 -5.31
N GLY A 22 -24.38 30.93 -5.09
CA GLY A 22 -25.77 31.20 -5.49
C GLY A 22 -26.77 30.37 -4.67
N LYS A 23 -27.78 31.00 -4.08
CA LYS A 23 -28.71 30.48 -3.07
C LYS A 23 -30.06 30.00 -3.65
N ASP A 24 -30.78 29.29 -2.77
CA ASP A 24 -32.24 29.27 -2.55
C ASP A 24 -33.17 28.36 -3.38
N GLY A 25 -34.06 27.67 -2.65
CA GLY A 25 -35.26 27.02 -3.22
C GLY A 25 -35.91 25.94 -2.34
N ARG A 26 -36.73 26.36 -1.35
CA ARG A 26 -37.67 25.49 -0.59
C ARG A 26 -38.85 25.02 -1.48
N ASN A 27 -39.35 23.79 -1.29
CA ASN A 27 -40.76 23.52 -0.90
C ASN A 27 -41.16 22.04 -0.79
N ASN A 28 -41.54 21.66 0.43
CA ASN A 28 -42.78 21.03 0.89
C ASN A 28 -43.41 19.75 0.25
N SER A 29 -43.49 18.73 1.10
CA SER A 29 -44.66 17.86 1.42
C SER A 29 -45.15 16.80 0.42
N ARG A 30 -45.18 15.53 0.86
CA ARG A 30 -46.42 14.81 1.26
C ARG A 30 -46.15 13.40 1.78
N SER A 31 -47.06 13.01 2.67
CA SER A 31 -47.17 11.83 3.52
C SER A 31 -47.47 10.53 2.77
N SER A 32 -47.00 9.39 3.28
CA SER A 32 -47.89 8.27 3.66
C SER A 32 -47.16 7.14 4.39
N ASN A 33 -47.81 6.68 5.47
CA ASN A 33 -47.46 5.57 6.32
C ASN A 33 -47.56 4.22 5.59
N ASN A 34 -46.72 3.26 5.99
CA ASN A 34 -47.22 1.91 6.23
C ASN A 34 -46.38 1.20 7.32
N ARG A 35 -47.07 0.82 8.40
CA ARG A 35 -46.60 -0.14 9.41
C ARG A 35 -47.08 -1.52 8.97
N SER A 36 -46.24 -2.55 9.09
CA SER A 36 -46.61 -3.83 9.72
C SER A 36 -45.38 -4.68 10.01
N SER A 37 -45.41 -5.22 11.21
CA SER A 37 -44.49 -6.09 11.95
C SER A 37 -44.47 -7.53 11.44
N ASN A 38 -43.33 -8.24 11.55
CA ASN A 38 -43.11 -9.27 12.59
C ASN A 38 -41.73 -9.97 12.50
N SER A 39 -41.13 -10.19 13.68
CA SER A 39 -40.38 -11.37 14.19
C SER A 39 -39.57 -12.26 13.21
N SER A 40 -38.35 -12.73 13.47
CA SER A 40 -37.69 -13.10 14.74
C SER A 40 -36.24 -13.54 14.46
N SER A 41 -35.36 -13.31 15.45
CA SER A 41 -34.20 -14.16 15.87
C SER A 41 -33.28 -14.72 14.78
N GLY A 42 -31.98 -14.46 14.72
CA GLY A 42 -31.02 -13.94 15.68
C GLY A 42 -29.66 -14.53 15.28
N GLN A 43 -28.56 -13.82 15.53
CA GLN A 43 -27.24 -14.39 15.88
C GLN A 43 -26.18 -13.28 15.96
N ASP A 44 -25.68 -13.15 17.18
CA ASP A 44 -24.29 -12.95 17.58
C ASP A 44 -23.57 -11.64 17.23
N TYR A 45 -23.71 -10.72 18.18
CA TYR A 45 -22.83 -9.60 18.45
C TYR A 45 -21.48 -10.13 18.94
N CYS A 46 -20.39 -9.85 18.23
CA CYS A 46 -19.06 -9.80 18.81
C CYS A 46 -18.58 -8.36 18.79
N SER A 47 -18.53 -7.78 19.98
CA SER A 47 -18.09 -6.42 20.25
C SER A 47 -16.57 -6.39 20.45
N ASP A 48 -15.97 -5.44 19.75
CA ASP A 48 -14.86 -4.57 20.15
C ASP A 48 -13.44 -5.13 20.23
N SER A 49 -12.55 -4.51 19.43
CA SER A 49 -11.24 -4.02 19.87
C SER A 49 -10.62 -3.06 18.84
N SER A 50 -10.98 -1.79 18.96
CA SER A 50 -10.10 -0.62 18.76
C SER A 50 -9.40 -0.39 17.39
N SER A 51 -10.18 0.07 16.41
CA SER A 51 -9.67 0.89 15.30
C SER A 51 -9.56 2.34 15.76
N LYS A 52 -8.49 2.72 16.48
CA LYS A 52 -8.26 4.12 16.84
C LYS A 52 -7.42 4.83 15.77
N GLY A 53 -8.07 5.78 15.09
CA GLY A 53 -7.44 6.99 14.57
C GLY A 53 -7.16 7.04 13.07
N ALA A 54 -8.19 6.91 12.25
CA ALA A 54 -8.16 7.32 10.84
C ALA A 54 -8.86 8.69 10.70
N GLU A 55 -8.11 9.77 10.91
CA GLU A 55 -8.53 11.12 10.55
C GLU A 55 -7.32 11.89 9.98
N ASP A 56 -7.14 11.84 8.65
CA ASP A 56 -6.99 13.05 7.81
C ASP A 56 -6.90 12.67 6.32
N ALA A 57 -8.09 12.60 5.73
CA ALA A 57 -8.44 12.90 4.34
C ALA A 57 -9.98 12.89 4.32
N GLY A 58 -10.59 13.84 5.04
CA GLY A 58 -12.05 13.99 5.17
C GLY A 58 -12.79 12.68 5.43
N HIS A 59 -12.76 12.17 6.67
CA HIS A 59 -13.62 11.05 7.07
C HIS A 59 -15.09 11.44 6.91
N VAL A 60 -15.68 11.15 5.74
CA VAL A 60 -17.12 11.23 5.55
C VAL A 60 -17.71 10.02 6.25
N ARG A 61 -18.56 10.25 7.25
CA ARG A 61 -19.25 9.21 8.00
C ARG A 61 -19.87 8.18 7.04
N GLY A 62 -19.35 6.95 7.03
CA GLY A 62 -19.75 5.88 6.10
C GLY A 62 -18.80 5.59 4.92
N GLY A 63 -17.61 6.19 4.90
CA GLY A 63 -16.54 5.89 3.95
C GLY A 63 -15.67 4.71 4.39
N TRP A 64 -15.40 3.78 3.48
CA TRP A 64 -14.53 2.63 3.68
C TRP A 64 -13.16 2.90 3.05
N SER A 65 -12.08 2.60 3.78
CA SER A 65 -10.71 2.72 3.27
C SER A 65 -10.46 1.67 2.18
N GLY A 66 -10.09 2.14 0.99
CA GLY A 66 -9.79 1.38 -0.21
C GLY A 66 -8.29 1.35 -0.53
N HIS A 67 -7.82 0.26 -1.12
CA HIS A 67 -6.46 0.15 -1.67
C HIS A 67 -6.43 -0.90 -2.80
N VAL A 68 -5.81 -0.55 -3.93
CA VAL A 68 -5.65 -1.45 -5.09
C VAL A 68 -4.16 -1.72 -5.31
N TYR A 69 -3.82 -2.98 -5.54
CA TYR A 69 -2.43 -3.41 -5.71
C TYR A 69 -2.32 -4.68 -6.56
N LEU A 70 -1.14 -4.91 -7.13
CA LEU A 70 -0.79 -6.19 -7.75
C LEU A 70 -0.38 -7.17 -6.65
N ARG A 71 -1.00 -8.34 -6.61
CA ARG A 71 -0.67 -9.39 -5.65
C ARG A 71 0.63 -10.08 -6.06
N ILE A 72 1.60 -10.11 -5.15
CA ILE A 72 2.79 -10.96 -5.33
C ILE A 72 2.57 -12.23 -4.52
N ARG A 73 2.70 -13.39 -5.18
CA ARG A 73 2.65 -14.66 -4.45
C ARG A 73 3.86 -14.75 -3.52
N SER A 74 3.60 -14.98 -2.24
CA SER A 74 4.65 -15.19 -1.25
C SER A 74 5.56 -16.32 -1.72
N SER A 75 6.86 -16.02 -1.84
CA SER A 75 7.87 -16.96 -2.33
C SER A 75 8.97 -17.12 -1.30
N THR A 76 9.61 -18.29 -1.29
CA THR A 76 10.76 -18.53 -0.41
C THR A 76 11.90 -17.56 -0.69
N GLN A 77 12.04 -17.07 -1.93
CA GLN A 77 13.08 -16.11 -2.29
C GLN A 77 12.84 -14.74 -1.63
N LEU A 78 11.61 -14.21 -1.68
CA LEU A 78 11.27 -12.97 -0.97
C LEU A 78 11.40 -13.10 0.54
N HIS A 79 10.95 -14.23 1.08
CA HIS A 79 11.05 -14.48 2.52
C HIS A 79 12.52 -14.54 2.98
N ARG A 80 13.38 -15.25 2.25
CA ARG A 80 14.82 -15.29 2.53
C ARG A 80 15.47 -13.92 2.44
N LEU A 81 15.11 -13.13 1.42
CA LEU A 81 15.62 -11.76 1.28
C LEU A 81 15.15 -10.86 2.44
N ALA A 82 13.90 -10.98 2.87
CA ALA A 82 13.38 -10.25 4.03
C ALA A 82 14.13 -10.63 5.32
N LEU A 83 14.40 -11.91 5.55
CA LEU A 83 15.21 -12.38 6.68
C LEU A 83 16.65 -11.88 6.60
N ALA A 84 17.30 -11.93 5.43
CA ALA A 84 18.64 -11.39 5.23
C ALA A 84 18.70 -9.87 5.51
N CYS A 85 17.69 -9.13 5.05
CA CYS A 85 17.57 -7.71 5.36
C CYS A 85 17.40 -7.47 6.86
N MET A 86 16.58 -8.27 7.55
CA MET A 86 16.36 -8.17 8.99
C MET A 86 17.64 -8.47 9.78
N ASP A 87 18.34 -9.54 9.42
CA ASP A 87 19.63 -9.94 10.01
C ASP A 87 20.72 -8.87 9.86
N ALA A 88 20.72 -8.13 8.75
CA ALA A 88 21.70 -7.08 8.50
C ALA A 88 21.47 -5.81 9.34
N ILE A 89 20.23 -5.54 9.76
CA ILE A 89 19.83 -4.27 10.38
C ILE A 89 19.46 -4.40 11.86
N CYS A 90 19.13 -5.61 12.31
CA CYS A 90 18.82 -5.92 13.70
C CYS A 90 20.01 -6.61 14.40
N PRO A 91 20.20 -6.36 15.71
CA PRO A 91 21.22 -7.05 16.49
C PRO A 91 20.90 -8.55 16.62
N ARG A 92 21.91 -9.42 16.44
CA ARG A 92 21.80 -10.84 16.77
C ARG A 92 21.94 -11.04 18.27
N LEU A 93 20.99 -11.74 18.88
CA LEU A 93 20.99 -12.03 20.31
C LEU A 93 22.24 -12.80 20.78
N ASP A 94 22.87 -13.58 19.89
CA ASP A 94 24.02 -14.43 20.21
C ASP A 94 25.38 -13.72 20.10
N ASP A 95 25.48 -12.59 19.39
CA ASP A 95 26.76 -11.90 19.16
C ASP A 95 27.26 -11.14 20.40
N ASN A 96 26.37 -10.87 21.36
CA ASN A 96 26.72 -10.31 22.69
C ASN A 96 27.60 -11.25 23.53
N ILE A 97 27.69 -12.54 23.20
CA ILE A 97 28.55 -13.51 23.91
C ILE A 97 29.94 -13.63 23.25
N ARG A 98 30.08 -13.28 21.96
CA ARG A 98 31.29 -13.58 21.17
C ARG A 98 31.99 -12.35 20.57
N GLY A 99 31.53 -11.13 20.83
CA GLY A 99 32.26 -9.89 20.53
C GLY A 99 32.55 -9.64 19.04
N ASN A 100 31.83 -10.31 18.14
CA ASN A 100 32.08 -10.27 16.70
C ASN A 100 30.92 -9.54 16.00
N ALA A 101 30.76 -8.24 16.29
CA ALA A 101 29.71 -7.39 15.73
C ALA A 101 29.90 -7.24 14.21
N LYS A 102 29.09 -7.98 13.44
CA LYS A 102 28.93 -7.76 11.98
C LYS A 102 27.56 -7.19 11.62
N SER A 103 26.57 -7.22 12.52
CA SER A 103 25.29 -6.51 12.35
C SER A 103 25.47 -5.03 12.68
N ALA A 104 24.84 -4.15 11.90
CA ALA A 104 24.97 -2.71 12.09
C ALA A 104 24.13 -2.15 13.25
N ASP A 105 23.46 -3.02 14.04
CA ASP A 105 22.64 -2.74 15.22
C ASP A 105 21.83 -1.42 15.09
N ILE A 106 21.08 -1.30 13.99
CA ILE A 106 20.42 -0.04 13.61
C ILE A 106 19.02 0.05 14.23
N LEU A 107 18.32 -1.08 14.28
CA LEU A 107 16.93 -1.18 14.69
C LEU A 107 16.74 -2.22 15.81
N ASP A 108 15.81 -1.93 16.70
CA ASP A 108 15.36 -2.88 17.71
C ASP A 108 14.50 -3.95 17.03
N LEU A 109 14.80 -5.24 17.25
CA LEU A 109 14.12 -6.36 16.59
C LEU A 109 12.60 -6.33 16.80
N GLU A 110 12.14 -5.85 17.97
CA GLU A 110 10.72 -5.73 18.31
C GLU A 110 9.93 -4.74 17.41
N LYS A 111 10.64 -3.81 16.76
CA LYS A 111 10.05 -2.77 15.89
C LYS A 111 10.02 -3.16 14.43
N VAL A 112 10.57 -4.33 14.07
CA VAL A 112 10.67 -4.79 12.69
C VAL A 112 9.76 -6.00 12.49
N ARG A 113 8.94 -5.98 11.44
CA ARG A 113 8.07 -7.10 11.06
C ARG A 113 8.24 -7.43 9.59
N THR A 114 8.22 -8.72 9.25
CA THR A 114 8.14 -9.17 7.86
C THR A 114 6.75 -8.90 7.29
N ILE A 115 6.70 -8.58 6.00
CA ILE A 115 5.43 -8.44 5.27
C ILE A 115 4.92 -9.84 4.88
N GLU A 116 3.70 -10.18 5.31
CA GLU A 116 3.07 -11.48 5.05
C GLU A 116 2.43 -11.56 3.66
N GLU A 117 1.79 -10.48 3.23
CA GLU A 117 1.14 -10.32 1.93
C GLU A 117 1.90 -9.30 1.06
N PRO A 118 2.98 -9.72 0.38
CA PRO A 118 3.75 -8.84 -0.48
C PRO A 118 2.91 -8.39 -1.68
N HIS A 119 3.04 -7.12 -2.04
CA HIS A 119 2.27 -6.52 -3.12
C HIS A 119 2.99 -5.30 -3.71
N ILE A 120 2.59 -4.90 -4.92
CA ILE A 120 2.97 -3.63 -5.56
C ILE A 120 1.75 -2.72 -5.57
N SER A 121 1.82 -1.60 -4.86
CA SER A 121 0.70 -0.65 -4.80
C SER A 121 0.41 0.02 -6.15
N LEU A 122 -0.87 0.08 -6.52
CA LEU A 122 -1.37 0.83 -7.69
C LEU A 122 -2.17 2.07 -7.28
N THR A 123 -2.59 2.16 -6.02
CA THR A 123 -3.19 3.37 -5.44
C THR A 123 -2.53 3.73 -4.12
N ARG A 124 -2.69 5.00 -3.71
CA ARG A 124 -2.60 5.37 -2.29
C ARG A 124 -3.84 4.83 -1.57
N PRO A 125 -3.85 4.73 -0.23
CA PRO A 125 -5.11 4.56 0.50
C PRO A 125 -6.08 5.67 0.12
N PHE A 126 -7.34 5.30 -0.14
CA PHE A 126 -8.41 6.23 -0.52
C PHE A 126 -9.70 5.87 0.21
N TYR A 127 -10.76 6.69 0.11
CA TYR A 127 -12.02 6.43 0.80
C TYR A 127 -13.19 6.49 -0.18
N LEU A 128 -14.06 5.49 -0.14
CA LEU A 128 -15.33 5.48 -0.89
C LEU A 128 -16.52 5.21 0.03
N PRO A 129 -17.67 5.88 -0.19
CA PRO A 129 -18.92 5.50 0.44
C PRO A 129 -19.32 4.07 0.09
N GLU A 130 -19.94 3.35 1.01
CA GLU A 130 -20.31 1.93 0.82
C GLU A 130 -21.11 1.67 -0.48
N HIS A 131 -22.06 2.56 -0.79
CA HIS A 131 -22.91 2.42 -1.98
C HIS A 131 -22.13 2.51 -3.31
N GLN A 132 -20.92 3.09 -3.32
CA GLN A 132 -20.08 3.18 -4.52
C GLN A 132 -19.15 1.98 -4.69
N ILE A 133 -18.86 1.21 -3.63
CA ILE A 133 -17.87 0.12 -3.64
C ILE A 133 -18.22 -0.92 -4.71
N ALA A 134 -19.48 -1.36 -4.78
CA ALA A 134 -19.90 -2.35 -5.77
C ALA A 134 -19.73 -1.85 -7.21
N GLY A 135 -20.02 -0.56 -7.45
CA GLY A 135 -19.79 0.08 -8.74
C GLY A 135 -18.30 0.16 -9.07
N PHE A 136 -17.47 0.53 -8.11
CA PHE A 136 -16.02 0.61 -8.25
C PHE A 136 -15.41 -0.75 -8.62
N VAL A 137 -15.75 -1.80 -7.87
CA VAL A 137 -15.26 -3.18 -8.08
C VAL A 137 -15.59 -3.67 -9.49
N ARG A 138 -16.84 -3.45 -9.95
CA ARG A 138 -17.27 -3.85 -11.30
C ARG A 138 -16.53 -3.09 -12.40
N GLU A 139 -16.29 -1.80 -12.21
CA GLU A 139 -15.57 -0.97 -13.17
C GLU A 139 -14.07 -1.28 -13.18
N LEU A 140 -13.50 -1.63 -12.02
CA LEU A 140 -12.14 -2.16 -11.91
C LEU A 140 -11.99 -3.46 -12.69
N GLU A 141 -12.87 -4.43 -12.48
CA GLU A 141 -12.89 -5.67 -13.27
C GLU A 141 -12.96 -5.38 -14.78
N SER A 142 -13.87 -4.50 -15.19
CA SER A 142 -14.02 -4.14 -16.60
C SER A 142 -12.78 -3.45 -17.19
N CYS A 143 -12.06 -2.65 -16.41
CA CYS A 143 -10.87 -1.94 -16.90
C CYS A 143 -9.62 -2.83 -16.98
N LEU A 144 -9.60 -3.92 -16.21
CA LEU A 144 -8.54 -4.93 -16.21
C LEU A 144 -8.78 -6.04 -17.24
N ASN A 145 -10.03 -6.23 -17.69
CA ASN A 145 -10.38 -7.22 -18.70
C ASN A 145 -9.55 -7.03 -19.99
N GLY A 146 -8.91 -8.11 -20.43
CA GLY A 146 -8.02 -8.12 -21.60
C GLY A 146 -6.56 -7.79 -21.29
N LEU A 147 -6.21 -7.44 -20.06
CA LEU A 147 -4.82 -7.39 -19.61
C LEU A 147 -4.33 -8.81 -19.31
N GLY A 148 -3.14 -9.14 -19.82
CA GLY A 148 -2.50 -10.42 -19.56
C GLY A 148 -1.61 -10.41 -18.30
N PRO A 149 -1.12 -11.58 -17.88
CA PRO A 149 -0.15 -11.68 -16.79
C PRO A 149 1.11 -10.88 -17.13
N LEU A 150 1.79 -10.38 -16.10
CA LEU A 150 3.07 -9.71 -16.26
C LEU A 150 4.14 -10.32 -15.36
N ALA A 151 5.39 -10.08 -15.69
CA ALA A 151 6.54 -10.52 -14.92
C ALA A 151 7.30 -9.31 -14.38
N VAL A 152 7.69 -9.34 -13.11
CA VAL A 152 8.52 -8.30 -12.49
C VAL A 152 9.80 -8.87 -11.92
N GLY A 153 10.90 -8.17 -12.11
CA GLY A 153 12.19 -8.44 -11.47
C GLY A 153 12.61 -7.26 -10.60
N PHE A 154 13.48 -7.51 -9.63
CA PHE A 154 13.92 -6.51 -8.66
C PHE A 154 15.41 -6.22 -8.81
N GLY A 155 15.80 -4.94 -8.73
CA GLY A 155 17.17 -4.53 -8.99
C GLY A 155 17.91 -3.92 -7.79
N ARG A 156 17.17 -3.39 -6.80
CA ARG A 156 17.79 -2.77 -5.61
C ARG A 156 16.89 -2.86 -4.38
N ILE A 157 17.53 -2.86 -3.21
CA ILE A 157 16.85 -2.61 -1.94
C ILE A 157 16.78 -1.10 -1.69
N SER A 158 15.62 -0.62 -1.29
CA SER A 158 15.38 0.78 -0.94
C SER A 158 14.56 0.88 0.35
N THR A 159 14.63 2.06 0.97
CA THR A 159 13.86 2.38 2.15
C THR A 159 12.82 3.43 1.84
N TYR A 160 11.62 3.25 2.37
CA TYR A 160 10.50 4.17 2.24
C TYR A 160 9.99 4.55 3.62
N VAL A 161 9.32 5.70 3.70
CA VAL A 161 8.63 6.17 4.89
C VAL A 161 7.24 6.60 4.47
N ASN A 162 6.23 6.26 5.27
CA ASN A 162 4.87 6.70 5.00
C ASN A 162 4.73 8.23 5.19
N GLU A 163 3.61 8.78 4.72
CA GLU A 163 3.34 10.22 4.79
C GLU A 163 3.33 10.76 6.22
N ARG A 164 2.97 9.93 7.21
CA ARG A 164 2.94 10.28 8.63
C ARG A 164 4.29 10.19 9.34
N GLN A 165 5.31 9.64 8.67
CA GLN A 165 6.65 9.41 9.21
C GLN A 165 6.71 8.57 10.50
N ASP A 166 5.66 7.79 10.78
CA ASP A 166 5.59 6.85 11.92
C ASP A 166 5.84 5.40 11.49
N ARG A 167 5.96 5.14 10.18
CA ARG A 167 6.27 3.82 9.63
C ARG A 167 7.26 3.88 8.48
N GLY A 168 8.31 3.09 8.62
CA GLY A 168 9.31 2.84 7.58
C GLY A 168 9.09 1.50 6.90
N PHE A 169 9.60 1.36 5.69
CA PHE A 169 9.59 0.11 4.93
C PHE A 169 10.96 -0.15 4.32
N VAL A 170 11.38 -1.40 4.37
CA VAL A 170 12.46 -1.93 3.52
C VAL A 170 11.80 -2.65 2.37
N ALA A 171 12.16 -2.32 1.14
CA ALA A 171 11.48 -2.83 -0.04
C ALA A 171 12.47 -3.15 -1.16
N ALA A 172 12.07 -4.09 -2.03
CA ALA A 172 12.75 -4.38 -3.28
C ALA A 172 12.09 -3.56 -4.40
N ASP A 173 12.85 -2.71 -5.06
CA ASP A 173 12.36 -1.87 -6.16
C ASP A 173 12.27 -2.69 -7.45
N VAL A 174 11.15 -2.55 -8.14
CA VAL A 174 10.95 -3.14 -9.47
C VAL A 174 11.94 -2.50 -10.43
N ASP A 175 12.59 -3.34 -11.23
CA ASP A 175 13.57 -2.94 -12.25
C ASP A 175 13.14 -3.49 -13.62
N TYR A 176 13.00 -4.81 -13.72
CA TYR A 176 12.38 -5.45 -14.88
C TYR A 176 10.85 -5.46 -14.76
N GLY A 177 10.14 -5.19 -15.86
CA GLY A 177 8.66 -5.24 -15.92
C GLY A 177 7.95 -3.96 -15.51
N GLU A 178 8.68 -2.88 -15.23
CA GLU A 178 8.14 -1.59 -14.78
C GLU A 178 7.10 -1.01 -15.75
N GLU A 179 7.34 -1.10 -17.06
CA GLU A 179 6.40 -0.63 -18.08
C GLU A 179 5.08 -1.41 -18.06
N SER A 180 5.14 -2.74 -17.84
CA SER A 180 3.95 -3.57 -17.71
C SER A 180 3.13 -3.18 -16.49
N VAL A 181 3.79 -2.93 -15.35
CA VAL A 181 3.12 -2.42 -14.14
C VAL A 181 2.49 -1.05 -14.41
N ARG A 182 3.20 -0.15 -15.11
CA ARG A 182 2.70 1.18 -15.48
C ARG A 182 1.45 1.10 -16.36
N ARG A 183 1.38 0.17 -17.31
CA ARG A 183 0.17 -0.04 -18.12
C ARG A 183 -1.04 -0.36 -17.23
N VAL A 184 -0.89 -1.28 -16.27
CA VAL A 184 -1.99 -1.57 -15.32
C VAL A 184 -2.34 -0.32 -14.49
N LEU A 185 -1.32 0.39 -14.00
CA LEU A 185 -1.50 1.64 -13.25
C LEU A 185 -2.29 2.69 -14.05
N ASP A 186 -2.06 2.82 -15.36
CA ASP A 186 -2.77 3.80 -16.19
C ASP A 186 -4.27 3.50 -16.30
N HIS A 187 -4.64 2.22 -16.34
CA HIS A 187 -6.05 1.79 -16.27
C HIS A 187 -6.66 2.15 -14.91
N VAL A 188 -5.94 1.83 -13.83
CA VAL A 188 -6.39 2.15 -12.45
C VAL A 188 -6.48 3.66 -12.23
N ASN A 189 -5.54 4.47 -12.73
CA ASN A 189 -5.58 5.92 -12.60
C ASN A 189 -6.82 6.55 -13.26
N ARG A 190 -7.22 6.06 -14.44
CA ARG A 190 -8.46 6.51 -15.11
C ARG A 190 -9.70 6.12 -14.30
N LEU A 191 -9.70 4.93 -13.69
CA LEU A 191 -10.76 4.51 -12.77
C LEU A 191 -10.82 5.43 -11.55
N MET A 192 -9.67 5.72 -10.92
CA MET A 192 -9.59 6.61 -9.76
C MET A 192 -10.18 7.99 -10.07
N GLU A 193 -9.86 8.57 -11.22
CA GLU A 193 -10.45 9.84 -11.67
C GLU A 193 -11.98 9.77 -11.82
N LYS A 194 -12.50 8.69 -12.42
CA LYS A 194 -13.95 8.49 -12.61
C LYS A 194 -14.72 8.47 -11.28
N PHE A 195 -14.08 8.01 -10.20
CA PHE A 195 -14.63 7.99 -8.85
C PHE A 195 -14.24 9.22 -8.01
N GLY A 196 -13.69 10.26 -8.64
CA GLY A 196 -13.29 11.51 -7.96
C GLY A 196 -12.12 11.33 -7.00
N GLN A 197 -11.33 10.26 -7.14
CA GLN A 197 -10.19 9.96 -6.30
C GLN A 197 -8.90 10.48 -6.94
N ARG A 198 -7.88 10.68 -6.11
CA ARG A 198 -6.53 11.07 -6.58
C ARG A 198 -5.90 9.92 -7.37
N LYS A 199 -5.19 10.27 -8.44
CA LYS A 199 -4.23 9.37 -9.09
C LYS A 199 -3.12 8.96 -8.13
N PHE A 200 -2.40 7.92 -8.52
CA PHE A 200 -1.14 7.55 -7.88
C PHE A 200 -0.06 8.64 -8.05
N PHE A 201 1.12 8.42 -7.48
CA PHE A 201 2.23 9.38 -7.54
C PHE A 201 2.60 9.73 -8.98
N ARG A 202 2.92 11.01 -9.22
CA ARG A 202 3.33 11.52 -10.54
C ARG A 202 4.54 10.78 -11.10
N ASP A 203 5.49 10.45 -10.22
CA ASP A 203 6.68 9.65 -10.54
C ASP A 203 6.59 8.34 -9.71
N PRO A 204 5.93 7.30 -10.24
CA PRO A 204 5.65 6.09 -9.49
C PRO A 204 6.93 5.27 -9.30
N ARG A 205 7.26 4.99 -8.04
CA ARG A 205 8.31 4.04 -7.66
C ARG A 205 7.69 2.70 -7.28
N PHE A 206 7.62 1.78 -8.23
CA PHE A 206 7.07 0.45 -7.96
C PHE A 206 8.04 -0.39 -7.13
N HIS A 207 7.53 -0.98 -6.06
CA HIS A 207 8.33 -1.76 -5.13
C HIS A 207 7.44 -2.77 -4.39
N VAL A 208 8.08 -3.78 -3.82
CA VAL A 208 7.48 -4.75 -2.90
C VAL A 208 8.10 -4.55 -1.53
N SER A 209 7.27 -4.22 -0.54
CA SER A 209 7.73 -4.12 0.84
C SER A 209 8.06 -5.51 1.39
N LEU A 210 9.24 -5.63 1.99
CA LEU A 210 9.76 -6.85 2.61
C LEU A 210 9.62 -6.78 4.13
N LEU A 211 9.92 -5.62 4.71
CA LEU A 211 9.84 -5.35 6.13
C LEU A 211 9.08 -4.05 6.39
N SER A 212 8.31 -4.01 7.47
CA SER A 212 7.80 -2.77 8.08
C SER A 212 8.56 -2.48 9.36
N VAL A 213 8.88 -1.21 9.58
CA VAL A 213 9.60 -0.71 10.76
C VAL A 213 8.74 0.35 11.43
N ASP A 214 8.41 0.16 12.71
CA ASP A 214 7.76 1.21 13.50
C ASP A 214 8.79 2.31 13.84
N LEU A 215 8.47 3.55 13.47
CA LEU A 215 9.37 4.70 13.62
C LEU A 215 8.83 5.67 14.67
N THR A 216 9.76 6.32 15.35
CA THR A 216 9.45 7.57 16.03
C THR A 216 9.46 8.70 14.99
N PRO A 217 8.43 9.56 14.93
CA PRO A 217 8.39 10.69 14.01
C PRO A 217 9.67 11.55 14.10
N GLY A 218 10.21 11.95 12.95
CA GLY A 218 11.48 12.68 12.85
C GLY A 218 12.76 11.85 12.99
N SER A 219 12.66 10.52 13.13
CA SER A 219 13.85 9.66 13.19
C SER A 219 14.53 9.53 11.81
N ASN A 220 15.87 9.57 11.80
CA ASN A 220 16.67 9.37 10.57
C ASN A 220 17.16 7.93 10.38
N LYS A 221 16.60 6.98 11.15
CA LYS A 221 17.05 5.59 11.18
C LYS A 221 16.98 4.92 9.80
N MET A 222 15.92 5.19 9.03
CA MET A 222 15.75 4.60 7.69
C MET A 222 16.86 4.99 6.71
N SER A 223 17.46 6.17 6.84
CA SER A 223 18.60 6.55 6.00
C SER A 223 19.82 5.66 6.24
N LYS A 224 20.08 5.27 7.50
CA LYS A 224 21.17 4.37 7.87
C LYS A 224 20.88 2.93 7.42
N VAL A 225 19.62 2.50 7.56
CA VAL A 225 19.14 1.21 7.05
C VAL A 225 19.37 1.12 5.54
N GLY A 226 18.97 2.13 4.77
CA GLY A 226 19.15 2.16 3.33
C GLY A 226 20.61 2.10 2.91
N ALA A 227 21.49 2.85 3.58
CA ALA A 227 22.94 2.80 3.31
C ALA A 227 23.56 1.42 3.58
N THR A 228 23.13 0.77 4.67
CA THR A 228 23.65 -0.55 5.06
C THR A 228 23.18 -1.64 4.10
N LEU A 229 21.88 -1.68 3.81
CA LEU A 229 21.30 -2.70 2.93
C LEU A 229 21.72 -2.52 1.47
N GLY A 230 21.86 -1.28 1.00
CA GLY A 230 22.32 -1.00 -0.37
C GLY A 230 23.72 -1.54 -0.65
N ALA A 231 24.59 -1.60 0.36
CA ALA A 231 25.92 -2.19 0.22
C ALA A 231 25.92 -3.73 0.38
N ALA A 232 25.03 -4.26 1.22
CA ALA A 232 25.06 -5.66 1.61
C ALA A 232 24.23 -6.59 0.70
N MET A 233 23.09 -6.12 0.18
CA MET A 233 22.05 -7.00 -0.42
C MET A 233 22.15 -7.14 -1.96
N GLY A 234 23.23 -6.65 -2.57
CA GLY A 234 23.37 -6.61 -4.02
C GLY A 234 23.45 -8.00 -4.66
N GLU A 235 24.05 -8.97 -3.97
CA GLU A 235 24.16 -10.35 -4.46
C GLU A 235 22.84 -11.11 -4.25
N GLU A 236 22.19 -10.94 -3.10
CA GLU A 236 20.92 -11.58 -2.77
C GLU A 236 19.81 -11.15 -3.72
N ILE A 237 19.76 -9.86 -4.11
CA ILE A 237 18.76 -9.37 -5.04
C ILE A 237 19.01 -9.87 -6.47
N ALA A 238 20.28 -10.00 -6.89
CA ALA A 238 20.64 -10.49 -8.21
C ALA A 238 20.24 -11.96 -8.43
N HIS A 239 20.10 -12.74 -7.35
CA HIS A 239 19.64 -14.12 -7.39
C HIS A 239 18.11 -14.27 -7.44
N LEU A 240 17.35 -13.18 -7.33
CA LEU A 240 15.89 -13.26 -7.44
C LEU A 240 15.45 -13.57 -8.86
N VAL A 241 14.64 -14.61 -8.99
CA VAL A 241 13.95 -14.91 -10.25
C VAL A 241 12.75 -13.97 -10.40
N ALA A 242 12.50 -13.53 -11.63
CA ALA A 242 11.34 -12.71 -11.95
C ALA A 242 10.03 -13.41 -11.53
N MET A 243 9.13 -12.63 -10.93
CA MET A 243 7.87 -13.11 -10.37
C MET A 243 6.75 -12.85 -11.36
N GLN A 244 5.99 -13.89 -11.65
CA GLN A 244 4.75 -13.77 -12.43
C GLN A 244 3.65 -13.20 -11.53
N ILE A 245 2.93 -12.24 -12.08
CA ILE A 245 1.79 -11.59 -11.47
C ILE A 245 0.62 -11.80 -12.41
N ASP A 246 -0.39 -12.48 -11.90
CA ASP A 246 -1.61 -12.83 -12.60
C ASP A 246 -2.86 -12.31 -11.89
N GLU A 247 -2.71 -11.46 -10.87
CA GLU A 247 -3.84 -10.98 -10.08
C GLU A 247 -3.66 -9.54 -9.58
N VAL A 248 -4.71 -8.74 -9.73
CA VAL A 248 -4.91 -7.46 -9.04
C VAL A 248 -5.86 -7.70 -7.87
N GLU A 249 -5.54 -7.18 -6.69
CA GLU A 249 -6.43 -7.18 -5.54
C GLU A 249 -6.89 -5.76 -5.21
N CYS A 250 -8.13 -5.64 -4.76
CA CYS A 250 -8.70 -4.44 -4.18
C CYS A 250 -9.26 -4.78 -2.81
N ILE A 251 -8.91 -3.98 -1.80
CA ILE A 251 -9.45 -4.11 -0.44
C ILE A 251 -10.32 -2.91 -0.09
N PHE A 252 -11.40 -3.15 0.64
CA PHE A 252 -12.21 -2.12 1.30
C PHE A 252 -12.54 -2.57 2.73
N GLY A 253 -11.85 -1.99 3.72
CA GLY A 253 -11.92 -2.46 5.10
C GLY A 253 -11.52 -3.94 5.20
N ASN A 254 -12.47 -4.81 5.57
CA ASN A 254 -12.27 -6.26 5.68
C ASN A 254 -12.68 -7.05 4.41
N LYS A 255 -13.17 -6.37 3.37
CA LYS A 255 -13.57 -7.01 2.11
C LYS A 255 -12.38 -7.01 1.15
N LYS A 256 -12.06 -8.18 0.58
CA LYS A 256 -11.03 -8.36 -0.43
C LYS A 256 -11.69 -8.83 -1.73
N PHE A 257 -11.31 -8.23 -2.84
CA PHE A 257 -11.76 -8.55 -4.20
C PHE A 257 -10.52 -8.84 -5.04
N SER A 258 -10.53 -9.96 -5.77
CA SER A 258 -9.41 -10.41 -6.59
C SER A 258 -9.85 -10.46 -8.05
N PHE A 259 -8.98 -10.01 -8.96
CA PHE A 259 -9.22 -9.95 -10.40
C PHE A 259 -8.05 -10.58 -11.15
N GLY A 260 -8.32 -11.67 -11.86
CA GLY A 260 -7.33 -12.35 -12.68
C GLY A 260 -6.91 -11.51 -13.89
N LEU A 261 -5.62 -11.58 -14.24
CA LEU A 261 -5.04 -11.03 -15.45
C LEU A 261 -4.90 -12.15 -16.48
N ASP A 262 -6.03 -12.62 -17.02
CA ASP A 262 -6.04 -13.67 -18.03
C ASP A 262 -6.02 -13.04 -19.43
N ALA A 263 -4.91 -13.18 -20.15
CA ALA A 263 -4.86 -12.82 -21.56
C ALA A 263 -5.89 -13.67 -22.32
N LYS A 264 -6.93 -13.04 -22.86
CA LYS A 264 -7.88 -13.70 -23.77
C LYS A 264 -7.32 -13.83 -25.17
#